data_AF-A0A7C1U7F6-F1
#
_entry.id   AF-A0A7C1U7F6-F1
#
_cell.length_a   1.000
_cell.length_b   1.000
_cell.length_c   1.000
_cell.angle_alpha   90.00
_cell.angle_beta   90.00
_cell.angle_gamma   90.00
#
_symmetry.space_group_name_H-M   'P 1'
#
loop_
_entity.id
_entity.type
_entity.pdbx_description
1 polymer ?
#
loop_
_entity_poly.entity_id
_entity_poly.type
_entity_poly.pdbx_seq_one_letter_code
_entity_poly.pdbx_strand_id
1 'polypeptide(L)' 'MNEVVREWIDKAEGDYLTATREVGADPPNYDAACFHAQQCIEKLLKGLLILSAGAQIRSVRVASN' A
#
# COMPACT_ATOMS: atom_id res chain seq x y z
N MET A 1 4.26 7.37 -17.71
CA MET A 1 3.65 7.23 -16.36
C MET A 1 4.37 8.18 -15.43
N ASN A 2 3.66 8.95 -14.60
CA ASN A 2 4.27 9.75 -13.54
C ASN A 2 5.11 8.82 -12.61
N GLU A 3 6.36 9.18 -12.32
CA GLU A 3 7.26 8.35 -11.51
C GLU A 3 6.71 8.11 -10.10
N VAL A 4 6.06 9.12 -9.50
CA VAL A 4 5.40 8.99 -8.19
C VAL A 4 4.26 7.98 -8.26
N VAL A 5 3.51 7.91 -9.36
CA VAL A 5 2.45 6.90 -9.55
C VAL A 5 3.07 5.50 -9.60
N ARG A 6 4.19 5.34 -10.33
CA ARG A 6 4.91 4.06 -10.39
C ARG A 6 5.40 3.63 -9.00
N GLU A 7 5.99 4.53 -8.23
CA GLU A 7 6.43 4.22 -6.86
C GLU A 7 5.28 3.73 -5.95
N TRP A 8 4.07 4.28 -6.09
CA TRP A 8 2.92 3.81 -5.32
C TRP A 8 2.44 2.43 -5.76
N ILE A 9 2.51 2.13 -7.07
CA ILE A 9 2.22 0.80 -7.61
C ILE A 9 3.23 -0.20 -7.07
N ASP A 10 4.54 0.08 -7.18
CA ASP A 10 5.59 -0.83 -6.72
C ASP A 10 5.46 -1.13 -5.22
N LYS A 11 5.12 -0.13 -4.41
CA LYS A 11 4.85 -0.33 -2.97
C LYS A 11 3.61 -1.20 -2.73
N ALA A 12 2.53 -0.99 -3.50
CA ALA A 12 1.32 -1.81 -3.38
C ALA A 12 1.58 -3.27 -3.77
N GLU A 13 2.41 -3.51 -4.79
CA GLU A 13 2.84 -4.87 -5.17
C GLU A 13 3.64 -5.55 -4.05
N GLY A 14 4.49 -4.80 -3.35
CA GLY A 14 5.19 -5.29 -2.16
C GLY A 14 4.24 -5.71 -1.04
N ASP A 15 3.18 -4.95 -0.80
CA ASP A 15 2.14 -5.31 0.17
C ASP A 15 1.35 -6.55 -0.28
N TYR A 16 0.97 -6.63 -1.55
CA TYR A 16 0.27 -7.80 -2.10
C TYR A 16 1.10 -9.09 -1.94
N LEU A 17 2.39 -9.03 -2.25
CA LEU A 17 3.30 -10.16 -2.10
C LEU A 17 3.42 -10.58 -0.64
N THR A 18 3.52 -9.61 0.28
CA THR A 18 3.59 -9.89 1.72
C THR A 18 2.29 -10.53 2.22
N ALA A 19 1.13 -9.96 1.89
CA ALA A 19 -0.16 -10.56 2.25
C ALA A 19 -0.29 -12.00 1.75
N THR A 20 0.14 -12.28 0.51
CA THR A 20 0.09 -13.61 -0.08
C THR A 20 1.01 -14.61 0.66
N ARG A 21 2.19 -14.17 1.08
CA ARG A 21 3.12 -14.99 1.87
C ARG A 21 2.57 -15.31 3.25
N GLU A 22 2.01 -14.32 3.94
CA GLU A 22 1.49 -14.50 5.30
C GLU A 22 0.24 -15.41 5.36
N VAL A 23 -0.60 -15.39 4.32
CA VAL A 23 -1.73 -16.33 4.19
C VAL A 23 -1.25 -17.78 3.99
N GLY A 24 -0.10 -17.96 3.33
CA GLY A 24 0.48 -19.29 3.08
C GLY A 24 1.48 -19.76 4.12
N ALA A 25 1.77 -18.96 5.16
CA ALA A 25 2.71 -19.31 6.21
C ALA A 25 2.14 -20.36 7.17
N ASP A 26 3.02 -21.03 7.93
CA ASP A 26 2.65 -22.01 8.95
C ASP A 26 3.38 -21.74 10.28
N PRO A 27 2.68 -21.32 11.36
CA PRO A 27 1.27 -20.93 11.35
C PRO A 27 1.04 -19.62 10.58
N PRO A 28 -0.13 -19.45 9.94
CA PRO A 28 -0.43 -18.23 9.20
C PRO A 28 -0.60 -17.03 10.12
N ASN A 29 -0.09 -15.87 9.70
CA ASN A 29 -0.28 -14.59 10.40
C ASN A 29 -1.37 -13.76 9.68
N TYR A 30 -2.62 -14.03 10.02
CA TYR A 30 -3.75 -13.37 9.37
C TYR A 30 -3.86 -11.87 9.68
N ASP A 31 -3.36 -11.42 10.83
CA ASP A 31 -3.34 -10.00 11.17
C ASP A 31 -2.40 -9.23 10.22
N ALA A 32 -1.19 -9.77 9.99
CA ALA A 32 -0.25 -9.21 9.02
C ALA A 32 -0.80 -9.29 7.60
N ALA A 33 -1.41 -10.42 7.21
CA ALA A 33 -2.04 -10.57 5.90
C ALA A 33 -3.11 -9.50 5.64
N CYS A 34 -4.04 -9.31 6.58
CA CYS A 34 -5.10 -8.31 6.47
C CYS A 34 -4.55 -6.88 6.42
N PHE A 35 -3.56 -6.58 7.27
CA PHE A 35 -2.89 -5.27 7.27
C PHE A 35 -2.26 -4.95 5.92
N HIS A 36 -1.51 -5.89 5.34
CA HIS A 36 -0.88 -5.69 4.03
C HIS A 36 -1.90 -5.66 2.89
N ALA A 37 -2.98 -6.44 2.94
CA ALA A 37 -4.06 -6.33 1.96
C ALA A 37 -4.71 -4.93 1.95
N GLN A 38 -5.01 -4.36 3.14
CA GLN A 38 -5.49 -2.98 3.27
C GLN A 38 -4.48 -1.98 2.69
N GLN A 39 -3.21 -2.14 3.03
CA GLN A 39 -2.13 -1.26 2.58
C GLN A 39 -1.94 -1.29 1.07
N CYS A 40 -2.05 -2.45 0.42
CA CYS A 40 -2.02 -2.59 -1.04
C CYS A 40 -3.08 -1.70 -1.69
N ILE A 41 -4.34 -1.82 -1.27
CA ILE A 41 -5.44 -1.02 -1.83
C ILE A 41 -5.26 0.47 -1.54
N GLU A 42 -4.87 0.84 -0.32
CA GLU A 42 -4.63 2.25 0.03
C GLU A 42 -3.57 2.89 -0.87
N LYS A 43 -2.49 2.17 -1.19
CA LYS A 43 -1.41 2.66 -2.04
C LYS A 43 -1.81 2.74 -3.51
N LEU A 44 -2.57 1.77 -4.03
CA LEU A 44 -3.15 1.86 -5.36
C LEU A 44 -4.10 3.05 -5.50
N LEU A 45 -4.95 3.30 -4.49
CA LEU A 45 -5.84 4.46 -4.46
C LEU A 45 -5.07 5.79 -4.43
N LYS A 46 -3.96 5.88 -3.67
CA LYS A 46 -3.06 7.05 -3.71
C LYS A 46 -2.47 7.27 -5.10
N GLY A 47 -1.99 6.21 -5.75
CA GLY A 47 -1.49 6.26 -7.13
C GLY A 47 -2.56 6.76 -8.11
N LEU A 48 -3.79 6.23 -8.00
CA LEU A 48 -4.93 6.64 -8.82
C LEU A 48 -5.27 8.13 -8.62
N LEU A 49 -5.32 8.61 -7.38
CA LEU A 49 -5.65 10.01 -7.08
C LEU A 49 -4.58 10.97 -7.61
N ILE A 50 -3.30 10.60 -7.53
CA ILE A 50 -2.20 11.40 -8.11
C ILE A 50 -2.32 11.42 -9.64
N LEU A 51 -2.61 10.27 -10.25
CA LEU A 51 -2.80 10.16 -11.70
C LEU A 51 -4.00 10.99 -12.18
N SER A 52 -5.10 10.99 -11.42
CA SER A 52 -6.36 11.64 -11.81
C SER A 52 -6.43 13.14 -11.48
N ALA A 53 -5.76 13.58 -10.41
CA ALA A 53 -5.95 14.93 -9.88
C ALA A 53 -4.71 15.84 -9.97
N GLY A 54 -3.53 15.31 -10.29
CA GLY A 54 -2.27 16.06 -10.11
C GLY A 54 -1.98 16.45 -8.65
N ALA A 55 -2.77 15.94 -7.70
CA ALA A 55 -2.75 16.35 -6.30
C ALA A 55 -1.71 15.52 -5.52
N GLN A 56 -0.74 16.20 -4.89
CA GLN A 56 0.10 15.59 -3.87
C GLN A 56 -0.73 15.32 -2.61
N ILE A 57 -1.14 14.07 -2.39
CA ILE A 57 -1.67 13.66 -1.10
C ILE A 57 -0.50 13.54 -0.11
N ARG A 58 -0.32 14.56 0.73
CA ARG A 58 0.66 14.54 1.83
C ARG A 58 0.18 13.55 2.89
N SER A 59 1.06 12.64 3.32
CA SER A 59 0.77 11.82 4.50
C SER A 59 0.57 12.75 5.70
N VAL A 60 -0.57 12.66 6.37
CA VAL A 60 -0.72 13.23 7.71
C VAL A 60 0.19 12.40 8.61
N ARG A 61 1.39 12.92 8.93
CA ARG A 61 2.18 12.36 10.02
C ARG A 61 1.37 12.64 11.29
N VAL A 62 0.86 11.59 11.93
CA VAL A 62 0.38 11.69 13.30
C VAL A 62 1.60 12.07 14.12
N ALA A 63 1.61 13.29 14.65
CA ALA A 63 2.64 13.71 15.58
C ALA A 63 2.48 12.87 16.85
N SER A 64 3.36 11.89 17.03
CA SER A 64 3.59 11.26 18.32
C SER A 64 4.31 12.30 19.20
N ASN A 65 3.59 12.83 20.19
CA ASN A 65 4.15 13.56 21.33
C ASN A 65 4.90 12.60 22.26
#